data_AF-Q9KBY3-F1
#
_entry.id   AF-Q9KBY3-F1
#
_cell.length_a   1.000
_cell.length_b   1.000
_cell.length_c   1.000
_cell.angle_alpha   90.00
_cell.angle_beta   90.00
_cell.angle_gamma   90.00
#
_symmetry.space_group_name_H-M   'P 1'
#
loop_
_entity.id
_entity.type
_entity.pdbx_description
1 polymer ?
#
loop_
_entity_poly.entity_id
_entity_poly.type
_entity_poly.pdbx_seq_one_letter_code
_entity_poly.pdbx_strand_id
1 'polypeptide(L)'
;MFGSIGAFISQIYETVKLETFRFVDWPSISFDQQRVERLKRQVDEYSYQSVALFPTVKTIIEQIKQKTEKANENNRSRTNAYLTFFSRHPEVHWALLAHIVSRNYGWRMTDLQGSLLHPFLSFEQKEAFYLFFEQANSVIFQDAYPQLLLFEESLKHGKPLFHLLPSLGVSRFMIPFWEDFFQTEDSKMVTTALLINEQYRLESTMANYRQRITSALADSPYIIEQFLSRPFILVPFATKKVPRTVVGMRMNEWTEVAERIQQNRTLYALIFGLPRHRESYEWFAKSFKPSGSREDMWSHLFSSDKRAVLQQGHRSLVKGKPFLHSPTLSQAWGERKKAVRDTESDWYKKEAFLHFGEVTPPDTFVQTEKFATFIDLLFLISRIGSD
;
A
#
# COMPACT_ATOMS: atom_id res chain seq x y z
N MET A 1 3.17 -9.54 -39.66
CA MET A 1 2.21 -10.49 -39.04
C MET A 1 2.91 -11.50 -38.12
N PHE A 2 4.02 -12.13 -38.54
CA PHE A 2 4.74 -13.12 -37.69
C PHE A 2 5.38 -12.55 -36.41
N GLY A 3 5.84 -11.29 -36.42
CA GLY A 3 6.44 -10.66 -35.23
C GLY A 3 5.46 -10.36 -34.08
N SER A 4 4.16 -10.19 -34.35
CA SER A 4 3.16 -9.94 -33.30
C SER A 4 2.69 -11.24 -32.63
N ILE A 5 2.63 -12.34 -33.39
CA ILE A 5 2.29 -13.66 -32.86
C ILE A 5 3.41 -14.18 -31.94
N GLY A 6 4.68 -14.02 -32.33
CA GLY A 6 5.81 -14.41 -31.48
C GLY A 6 5.87 -13.65 -30.16
N ALA A 7 5.62 -12.33 -30.18
CA ALA A 7 5.54 -11.52 -28.97
C ALA A 7 4.38 -11.94 -28.05
N PHE A 8 3.21 -12.23 -28.65
CA PHE A 8 2.04 -12.71 -27.92
C PHE A 8 2.28 -14.08 -27.25
N ILE A 9 2.86 -15.03 -27.97
CA ILE A 9 3.22 -16.35 -27.43
C ILE A 9 4.24 -16.22 -26.30
N SER A 10 5.26 -15.37 -26.46
CA SER A 10 6.26 -15.11 -25.41
C SER A 10 5.62 -14.51 -24.15
N GLN A 11 4.64 -13.61 -24.30
CA GLN A 11 3.91 -13.00 -23.18
C GLN A 11 3.04 -14.03 -22.45
N ILE A 12 2.36 -14.91 -23.19
CA ILE A 12 1.60 -16.02 -22.61
C ILE A 12 2.52 -16.96 -21.85
N TYR A 13 3.64 -17.35 -22.43
CA TYR A 13 4.61 -18.23 -21.78
C TYR A 13 5.12 -17.64 -20.46
N GLU A 14 5.53 -16.36 -20.45
CA GLU A 14 5.97 -15.69 -19.23
C GLU A 14 4.84 -15.57 -18.18
N THR A 15 3.61 -15.31 -18.62
CA THR A 15 2.43 -15.29 -17.73
C THR A 15 2.20 -16.65 -17.09
N VAL A 16 2.12 -17.71 -17.89
CA VAL A 16 1.92 -19.08 -17.39
C VAL A 16 3.06 -19.48 -16.44
N LYS A 17 4.30 -19.21 -16.82
CA LYS A 17 5.48 -19.50 -16.00
C LYS A 17 5.43 -18.80 -14.63
N LEU A 18 5.11 -17.51 -14.59
CA LEU A 18 4.96 -16.79 -13.33
C LEU A 18 3.82 -17.37 -12.49
N GLU A 19 2.67 -17.59 -13.12
CA GLU A 19 1.48 -18.16 -12.46
C GLU A 19 1.75 -19.55 -11.87
N THR A 20 2.65 -20.34 -12.47
CA THR A 20 3.01 -21.66 -11.93
C THR A 20 3.83 -21.62 -10.64
N PHE A 21 4.47 -20.49 -10.30
CA PHE A 21 5.27 -20.38 -9.08
C PHE A 21 4.47 -20.63 -7.80
N ARG A 22 3.16 -20.36 -7.80
CA ARG A 22 2.29 -20.67 -6.65
C ARG A 22 2.23 -22.15 -6.29
N PHE A 23 2.50 -23.04 -7.26
CA PHE A 23 2.47 -24.49 -7.03
C PHE A 23 3.79 -25.06 -6.52
N VAL A 24 4.87 -24.27 -6.57
CA VAL A 24 6.24 -24.73 -6.27
C VAL A 24 6.77 -24.11 -4.98
N ASP A 25 6.49 -22.82 -4.75
CA ASP A 25 7.23 -22.01 -3.77
C ASP A 25 6.36 -21.49 -2.61
N TRP A 26 5.09 -21.87 -2.48
CA TRP A 26 4.17 -21.28 -1.50
C TRP A 26 4.06 -22.07 -0.19
N PRO A 27 4.75 -21.68 0.90
CA PRO A 27 4.34 -22.10 2.23
C PRO A 27 3.05 -21.37 2.59
N SER A 28 1.97 -22.09 2.89
CA SER A 28 0.76 -21.44 3.36
C SER A 28 1.05 -20.57 4.59
N ILE A 29 0.52 -19.34 4.62
CA ILE A 29 0.66 -18.48 5.79
C ILE A 29 -0.35 -18.96 6.81
N SER A 30 0.13 -19.76 7.75
CA SER A 30 -0.62 -20.27 8.89
C SER A 30 -0.03 -19.76 10.21
N PHE A 31 -0.86 -19.82 11.25
CA PHE A 31 -0.54 -19.33 12.60
C PHE A 31 -0.79 -20.43 13.62
N ASP A 32 0.14 -20.57 14.56
CA ASP A 32 -0.05 -21.43 15.74
C ASP A 32 -1.18 -20.85 16.60
N GLN A 33 -2.32 -21.55 16.63
CA GLN A 33 -3.51 -21.10 17.34
C GLN A 33 -3.33 -21.04 18.85
N GLN A 34 -2.43 -21.84 19.44
CA GLN A 34 -2.13 -21.75 20.87
C GLN A 34 -1.34 -20.46 21.17
N ARG A 35 -0.44 -20.06 20.27
CA ARG A 35 0.26 -18.78 20.35
C ARG A 35 -0.68 -17.60 20.19
N VAL A 36 -1.59 -17.65 19.21
CA VAL A 36 -2.61 -16.60 19.02
C VAL A 36 -3.46 -16.42 20.27
N GLU A 37 -3.95 -17.50 20.88
CA GLU A 37 -4.76 -17.42 22.10
C GLU A 37 -3.97 -16.90 23.31
N ARG A 38 -2.67 -17.22 23.41
CA ARG A 38 -1.79 -16.63 24.43
C ARG A 38 -1.64 -15.12 24.25
N LEU A 39 -1.37 -14.65 23.02
CA LEU A 39 -1.24 -13.21 22.73
C LEU A 39 -2.55 -12.48 23.03
N LYS A 40 -3.69 -13.09 22.73
CA LYS A 40 -5.02 -12.56 23.07
C LYS A 40 -5.21 -12.35 24.57
N ARG A 41 -4.83 -13.33 25.40
CA ARG A 41 -4.89 -13.18 26.86
C ARG A 41 -4.01 -12.03 27.34
N GLN A 42 -2.80 -11.87 26.78
CA GLN A 42 -1.92 -10.76 27.11
C GLN A 42 -2.53 -9.38 26.77
N VAL A 43 -3.23 -9.24 25.63
CA VAL A 43 -3.95 -7.99 25.31
C VAL A 43 -5.09 -7.75 26.30
N ASP A 44 -5.87 -8.79 26.62
CA ASP A 44 -7.04 -8.69 27.50
C ASP A 44 -6.64 -8.35 28.95
N GLU A 45 -5.51 -8.88 29.43
CA GLU A 45 -4.95 -8.64 30.77
C GLU A 45 -4.11 -7.35 30.85
N TYR A 46 -3.83 -6.70 29.71
CA TYR A 46 -3.00 -5.50 29.69
C TYR A 46 -3.64 -4.36 30.51
N SER A 47 -2.92 -3.94 31.55
CA SER A 47 -3.26 -2.76 32.35
C SER A 47 -2.36 -1.59 31.98
N TYR A 48 -2.97 -0.42 31.81
CA TYR A 48 -2.22 0.82 31.55
C TYR A 48 -1.37 1.17 32.77
N GLN A 49 -0.06 0.95 32.67
CA GLN A 49 0.88 1.48 33.65
C GLN A 49 1.09 2.98 33.40
N SER A 50 1.17 3.79 34.45
CA SER A 50 1.55 5.20 34.32
C SER A 50 3.03 5.28 33.92
N VAL A 51 3.29 5.41 32.62
CA VAL A 51 4.66 5.40 32.08
C VAL A 51 5.34 6.78 32.14
N ALA A 52 4.59 7.83 32.45
CA ALA A 52 5.06 9.21 32.38
C ALA A 52 5.76 9.68 33.67
N LEU A 53 6.85 9.03 34.09
CA LEU A 53 7.63 9.51 35.25
C LEU A 53 9.15 9.56 35.04
N PHE A 54 9.71 8.95 33.98
CA PHE A 54 11.16 8.99 33.73
C PHE A 54 11.53 9.93 32.56
N PRO A 55 12.43 10.92 32.76
CA PRO A 55 12.84 11.87 31.71
C PRO A 55 13.32 11.21 30.41
N THR A 56 14.08 10.11 30.51
CA THR A 56 14.61 9.37 29.35
C THR A 56 13.49 8.82 28.45
N VAL A 57 12.41 8.32 29.05
CA VAL A 57 11.26 7.77 28.31
C VAL A 57 10.51 8.88 27.58
N LYS A 58 10.35 10.04 28.24
CA LYS A 58 9.74 11.22 27.62
C LYS A 58 10.52 11.67 26.38
N THR A 59 11.85 11.69 26.46
CA THR A 59 12.72 12.04 25.33
C THR A 59 12.55 11.07 24.15
N ILE A 60 12.49 9.76 24.39
CA ILE A 60 12.25 8.76 23.33
C ILE A 60 10.93 9.04 22.62
N ILE A 61 9.85 9.23 23.37
CA ILE A 61 8.51 9.48 22.83
C ILE A 61 8.49 10.77 21.99
N GLU A 62 9.09 11.86 22.48
CA GLU A 62 9.14 13.14 21.77
C GLU A 62 9.94 13.03 20.47
N GLN A 63 11.09 12.36 20.49
CA GLN A 63 11.91 12.13 19.29
C GLN A 63 11.18 11.29 18.25
N ILE A 64 10.48 10.23 18.66
CA ILE A 64 9.67 9.40 17.77
C ILE A 64 8.56 10.26 17.15
N LYS A 65 7.82 11.03 17.95
CA LYS A 65 6.74 11.91 17.45
C LYS A 65 7.26 12.91 16.41
N GLN A 66 8.38 13.58 16.69
CA GLN A 66 9.00 14.54 15.76
C GLN A 66 9.45 13.88 14.45
N LYS A 67 10.09 12.71 14.53
CA LYS A 67 10.50 11.95 13.34
C LYS A 67 9.29 11.52 12.51
N THR A 68 8.23 11.04 13.16
CA THR A 68 6.99 10.65 12.49
C THR A 68 6.34 11.83 11.78
N GLU A 69 6.17 12.96 12.46
CA GLU A 69 5.56 14.15 11.87
C GLU A 69 6.34 14.67 10.67
N LYS A 70 7.69 14.70 10.77
CA LYS A 70 8.55 15.07 9.65
C LYS A 70 8.41 14.13 8.46
N ALA A 71 8.34 12.82 8.69
CA ALA A 71 8.23 11.83 7.63
C ALA A 71 6.80 11.72 7.05
N ASN A 72 5.78 12.16 7.80
CA ASN A 72 4.37 12.16 7.40
C ASN A 72 3.96 13.38 6.55
N GLU A 73 4.93 14.14 6.03
CA GLU A 73 4.70 15.38 5.29
C GLU A 73 3.79 15.21 4.05
N ASN A 74 4.02 14.14 3.28
CA ASN A 74 3.26 13.78 2.08
C ASN A 74 3.51 12.30 1.72
N ASN A 75 2.78 11.78 0.72
CA ASN A 75 2.87 10.39 0.30
C ASN A 75 4.31 9.96 -0.11
N ARG A 76 5.09 10.84 -0.75
CA ARG A 76 6.47 10.51 -1.16
C ARG A 76 7.38 10.34 0.04
N SER A 77 7.31 11.26 1.02
CA SER A 77 8.10 11.17 2.25
C SER A 77 7.79 9.89 3.02
N ARG A 78 6.50 9.54 3.15
CA ARG A 78 6.05 8.28 3.77
C ARG A 78 6.55 7.03 3.04
N THR A 79 6.35 7.00 1.73
CA THR A 79 6.76 5.87 0.88
C THR A 79 8.27 5.61 1.00
N ASN A 80 9.09 6.66 1.05
CA ASN A 80 10.53 6.53 1.23
C ASN A 80 10.92 6.11 2.64
N ALA A 81 10.23 6.60 3.66
CA ALA A 81 10.50 6.25 5.06
C ALA A 81 10.30 4.75 5.31
N TYR A 82 9.23 4.14 4.76
CA TYR A 82 9.00 2.70 4.81
C TYR A 82 10.14 1.90 4.16
N LEU A 83 10.58 2.28 2.96
CA LEU A 83 11.67 1.58 2.27
C LEU A 83 13.01 1.71 3.01
N THR A 84 13.28 2.89 3.57
CA THR A 84 14.49 3.17 4.35
C THR A 84 14.52 2.34 5.63
N PHE A 85 13.39 2.19 6.29
CA PHE A 85 13.25 1.31 7.44
C PHE A 85 13.45 -0.16 7.03
N PHE A 86 12.71 -0.65 6.04
CA PHE A 86 12.80 -2.03 5.58
C PHE A 86 14.21 -2.43 5.12
N SER A 87 14.95 -1.50 4.51
CA SER A 87 16.34 -1.76 4.10
C SER A 87 17.28 -2.02 5.26
N ARG A 88 16.96 -1.54 6.46
CA ARG A 88 17.69 -1.80 7.72
C ARG A 88 17.12 -3.01 8.47
N HIS A 89 15.82 -3.25 8.34
CA HIS A 89 15.04 -4.25 9.07
C HIS A 89 14.19 -5.12 8.13
N PRO A 90 14.81 -5.96 7.26
CA PRO A 90 14.11 -6.78 6.28
C PRO A 90 13.23 -7.88 6.90
N GLU A 91 13.38 -8.15 8.19
CA GLU A 91 12.54 -9.02 9.02
C GLU A 91 11.15 -8.43 9.28
N VAL A 92 10.99 -7.10 9.21
CA VAL A 92 9.70 -6.42 9.40
C VAL A 92 8.98 -6.30 8.05
N HIS A 93 8.42 -7.41 7.59
CA HIS A 93 7.82 -7.51 6.25
C HIS A 93 6.78 -6.42 5.94
N TRP A 94 5.98 -6.04 6.94
CA TRP A 94 4.97 -4.98 6.81
C TRP A 94 5.54 -3.68 6.22
N ALA A 95 6.78 -3.30 6.53
CA ALA A 95 7.36 -2.06 6.03
C ALA A 95 7.53 -2.06 4.50
N LEU A 96 7.95 -3.18 3.90
CA LEU A 96 7.98 -3.28 2.43
C LEU A 96 6.57 -3.24 1.86
N LEU A 97 5.62 -3.96 2.46
CA LEU A 97 4.23 -3.99 2.02
C LEU A 97 3.60 -2.58 2.02
N ALA A 98 3.80 -1.83 3.11
CA ALA A 98 3.36 -0.44 3.24
C ALA A 98 4.02 0.46 2.19
N HIS A 99 5.30 0.26 1.88
CA HIS A 99 5.95 0.95 0.76
C HIS A 99 5.28 0.62 -0.59
N ILE A 100 4.96 -0.65 -0.88
CA ILE A 100 4.29 -1.06 -2.12
C ILE A 100 2.92 -0.37 -2.26
N VAL A 101 2.10 -0.47 -1.21
CA VAL A 101 0.73 0.05 -1.21
C VAL A 101 0.75 1.57 -1.26
N SER A 102 1.60 2.23 -0.47
CA SER A 102 1.73 3.70 -0.48
C SER A 102 2.18 4.24 -1.84
N ARG A 103 3.10 3.52 -2.53
CA ARG A 103 3.53 3.86 -3.89
C ARG A 103 2.39 3.71 -4.90
N ASN A 104 1.52 2.71 -4.75
CA ASN A 104 0.33 2.53 -5.57
C ASN A 104 -0.66 3.69 -5.39
N TYR A 105 -0.92 4.09 -4.16
CA TYR A 105 -1.75 5.25 -3.88
C TYR A 105 -1.13 6.58 -4.33
N GLY A 106 0.20 6.69 -4.33
CA GLY A 106 0.90 7.87 -4.83
C GLY A 106 0.57 8.17 -6.29
N TRP A 107 0.64 7.16 -7.17
CA TRP A 107 0.25 7.36 -8.58
C TRP A 107 -1.25 7.45 -8.82
N ARG A 108 -2.08 6.95 -7.90
CA ARG A 108 -3.53 7.22 -7.95
C ARG A 108 -3.85 8.68 -7.68
N MET A 109 -3.15 9.29 -6.71
CA MET A 109 -3.30 10.71 -6.43
C MET A 109 -2.96 11.57 -7.66
N THR A 110 -1.91 11.25 -8.39
CA THR A 110 -1.47 12.05 -9.54
C THR A 110 -2.28 11.80 -10.81
N ASP A 111 -2.78 10.57 -10.99
CA ASP A 111 -3.65 10.22 -12.11
C ASP A 111 -4.95 11.02 -12.17
N LEU A 112 -5.44 11.52 -11.03
CA LEU A 112 -6.57 12.45 -10.97
C LEU A 112 -6.32 13.72 -11.82
N GLN A 113 -5.05 14.11 -11.99
CA GLN A 113 -4.59 15.22 -12.85
C GLN A 113 -3.93 14.72 -14.15
N GLY A 114 -3.97 13.41 -14.40
CA GLY A 114 -3.42 12.74 -15.58
C GLY A 114 -4.39 12.70 -16.76
N SER A 115 -3.95 12.12 -17.88
CA SER A 115 -4.75 12.06 -19.12
C SER A 115 -6.05 11.26 -18.98
N LEU A 116 -6.08 10.22 -18.13
CA LEU A 116 -7.18 9.25 -18.10
C LEU A 116 -8.45 9.76 -17.42
N LEU A 117 -8.29 10.52 -16.33
CA LEU A 117 -9.42 10.96 -15.50
C LEU A 117 -9.81 12.42 -15.73
N HIS A 118 -8.98 13.18 -16.45
CA HIS A 118 -9.21 14.60 -16.67
C HIS A 118 -10.62 14.95 -17.18
N PRO A 119 -11.19 14.22 -18.16
CA PRO A 119 -12.50 14.57 -18.74
C PRO A 119 -13.71 14.25 -17.86
N PHE A 120 -13.56 13.38 -16.85
CA PHE A 120 -14.70 12.80 -16.14
C PHE A 120 -14.98 13.41 -14.77
N LEU A 121 -13.99 14.07 -14.18
CA LEU A 121 -14.08 14.58 -12.83
C LEU A 121 -13.86 16.10 -12.83
N SER A 122 -14.74 16.82 -12.13
CA SER A 122 -14.55 18.22 -11.80
C SER A 122 -13.29 18.39 -10.94
N PHE A 123 -12.82 19.63 -10.80
CA PHE A 123 -11.68 19.92 -9.93
C PHE A 123 -11.98 19.54 -8.47
N GLU A 124 -13.19 19.84 -8.00
CA GLU A 124 -13.67 19.55 -6.64
C GLU A 124 -13.74 18.04 -6.39
N GLN A 125 -14.19 17.25 -7.36
CA GLN A 125 -14.18 15.80 -7.27
C GLN A 125 -12.74 15.27 -7.18
N LYS A 126 -11.84 15.72 -8.07
CA LYS A 126 -10.42 15.35 -8.04
C LYS A 126 -9.78 15.68 -6.69
N GLU A 127 -10.04 16.87 -6.15
CA GLU A 127 -9.53 17.30 -4.85
C GLU A 127 -10.10 16.46 -3.70
N ALA A 128 -11.39 16.12 -3.73
CA ALA A 128 -11.99 15.23 -2.74
C ALA A 128 -11.29 13.86 -2.71
N PHE A 129 -11.04 13.26 -3.89
CA PHE A 129 -10.29 12.00 -4.01
C PHE A 129 -8.85 12.11 -3.52
N TYR A 130 -8.17 13.19 -3.90
CA TYR A 130 -6.81 13.45 -3.42
C TYR A 130 -6.77 13.49 -1.88
N LEU A 131 -7.67 14.26 -1.27
CA LEU A 131 -7.74 14.37 0.19
C LEU A 131 -8.09 13.05 0.85
N PHE A 132 -8.99 12.25 0.26
CA PHE A 132 -9.30 10.90 0.75
C PHE A 132 -8.05 10.01 0.78
N PHE A 133 -7.31 9.92 -0.33
CA PHE A 133 -6.11 9.10 -0.40
C PHE A 133 -4.97 9.62 0.49
N GLU A 134 -4.82 10.94 0.58
CA GLU A 134 -3.76 11.58 1.36
C GLU A 134 -4.01 11.41 2.86
N GLN A 135 -5.26 11.59 3.28
CA GLN A 135 -5.68 11.37 4.66
C GLN A 135 -5.51 9.90 5.05
N ALA A 136 -6.00 8.95 4.23
CA ALA A 136 -5.85 7.51 4.52
C ALA A 136 -4.37 7.15 4.73
N ASN A 137 -3.50 7.49 3.78
CA ASN A 137 -2.07 7.19 3.89
C ASN A 137 -1.41 7.86 5.10
N SER A 138 -1.81 9.08 5.44
CA SER A 138 -1.28 9.77 6.62
C SER A 138 -1.73 9.11 7.92
N VAL A 139 -2.99 8.70 8.05
CA VAL A 139 -3.50 8.02 9.25
C VAL A 139 -2.76 6.71 9.48
N ILE A 140 -2.60 5.90 8.42
CA ILE A 140 -1.83 4.65 8.47
C ILE A 140 -0.40 4.92 8.93
N PHE A 141 0.26 5.93 8.36
CA PHE A 141 1.65 6.25 8.69
C PHE A 141 1.83 6.80 10.10
N GLN A 142 0.91 7.67 10.52
CA GLN A 142 0.90 8.28 11.84
C GLN A 142 0.77 7.22 12.95
N ASP A 143 0.08 6.12 12.66
CA ASP A 143 -0.06 4.98 13.57
C ASP A 143 1.11 3.99 13.46
N ALA A 144 1.47 3.54 12.26
CA ALA A 144 2.42 2.44 12.09
C ALA A 144 3.89 2.87 12.20
N TYR A 145 4.29 4.00 11.62
CA TYR A 145 5.68 4.45 11.62
C TYR A 145 6.29 4.66 13.02
N PRO A 146 5.59 5.22 14.03
CA PRO A 146 6.15 5.30 15.38
C PRO A 146 6.38 3.91 16.01
N GLN A 147 5.63 2.87 15.61
CA GLN A 147 5.89 1.50 16.06
C GLN A 147 7.22 0.98 15.51
N LEU A 148 7.49 1.25 14.22
CA LEU A 148 8.76 0.91 13.57
C LEU A 148 9.95 1.61 14.26
N LEU A 149 9.81 2.89 14.56
CA LEU A 149 10.84 3.63 15.29
C LEU A 149 11.03 3.12 16.73
N LEU A 150 9.96 2.69 17.39
CA LEU A 150 10.04 2.12 18.74
C LEU A 150 10.71 0.74 18.74
N PHE A 151 10.54 -0.05 17.67
CA PHE A 151 11.30 -1.28 17.45
C PHE A 151 12.80 -1.00 17.34
N GLU A 152 13.21 0.00 16.55
CA GLU A 152 14.62 0.43 16.46
C GLU A 152 15.18 0.87 17.82
N GLU A 153 14.42 1.64 18.61
CA GLU A 153 14.85 2.04 19.95
C GLU A 153 14.91 0.84 20.92
N SER A 154 14.03 -0.15 20.77
CA SER A 154 14.06 -1.38 21.57
C SER A 154 15.32 -2.20 21.28
N LEU A 155 15.68 -2.35 19.99
CA LEU A 155 16.94 -3.00 19.58
C LEU A 155 18.16 -2.26 20.14
N LYS A 156 18.19 -0.93 20.02
CA LYS A 156 19.30 -0.09 20.51
C LYS A 156 19.50 -0.20 22.02
N HIS A 157 18.43 -0.35 22.80
CA HIS A 157 18.49 -0.51 24.25
C HIS A 157 18.60 -1.97 24.71
N GLY A 158 18.55 -2.94 23.79
CA GLY A 158 18.60 -4.37 24.10
C GLY A 158 17.41 -4.87 24.93
N LYS A 159 16.28 -4.16 24.94
CA LYS A 159 15.08 -4.53 25.71
C LYS A 159 13.80 -4.03 25.04
N PRO A 160 12.67 -4.74 25.20
CA PRO A 160 11.40 -4.31 24.63
C PRO A 160 10.90 -3.01 25.27
N LEU A 161 10.53 -2.04 24.45
CA LEU A 161 9.95 -0.75 24.87
C LEU A 161 8.47 -0.60 24.47
N PHE A 162 7.80 -1.69 24.09
CA PHE A 162 6.46 -1.64 23.46
C PHE A 162 5.33 -1.21 24.38
N HIS A 163 5.52 -1.25 25.70
CA HIS A 163 4.65 -0.57 26.67
C HIS A 163 4.51 0.96 26.42
N LEU A 164 5.39 1.57 25.61
CA LEU A 164 5.30 2.97 25.18
C LEU A 164 4.34 3.22 24.02
N LEU A 165 3.85 2.17 23.34
CA LEU A 165 2.96 2.30 22.17
C LEU A 165 1.72 3.18 22.44
N PRO A 166 1.02 3.07 23.59
CA PRO A 166 -0.12 3.94 23.83
C PRO A 166 0.25 5.43 23.97
N SER A 167 1.45 5.74 24.46
CA SER A 167 1.94 7.12 24.53
C SER A 167 2.24 7.72 23.14
N LEU A 168 2.36 6.86 22.13
CA LEU A 168 2.49 7.20 20.72
C LEU A 168 1.14 7.22 19.98
N GLY A 169 0.03 6.91 20.67
CA GLY A 169 -1.31 6.87 20.10
C GLY A 169 -1.63 5.57 19.36
N VAL A 170 -0.86 4.51 19.60
CA VAL A 170 -1.06 3.18 19.01
C VAL A 170 -1.87 2.31 19.97
N SER A 171 -2.78 1.52 19.42
CA SER A 171 -3.63 0.61 20.20
C SER A 171 -2.80 -0.37 21.03
N ARG A 172 -3.28 -0.68 22.26
CA ARG A 172 -2.67 -1.71 23.11
C ARG A 172 -2.64 -3.09 22.45
N PHE A 173 -3.51 -3.31 21.45
CA PHE A 173 -3.52 -4.50 20.62
C PHE A 173 -2.12 -4.86 20.10
N MET A 174 -1.33 -3.86 19.69
CA MET A 174 -0.01 -4.09 19.07
C MET A 174 1.09 -4.49 20.06
N ILE A 175 0.90 -4.28 21.36
CA ILE A 175 1.95 -4.49 22.37
C ILE A 175 2.48 -5.93 22.38
N PRO A 176 1.65 -6.97 22.63
CA PRO A 176 2.16 -8.33 22.72
C PRO A 176 2.72 -8.84 21.39
N PHE A 177 2.23 -8.37 20.24
CA PHE A 177 2.78 -8.78 18.94
C PHE A 177 4.20 -8.25 18.72
N TRP A 178 4.49 -7.03 19.15
CA TRP A 178 5.85 -6.52 19.09
C TRP A 178 6.78 -7.18 20.11
N GLU A 179 6.28 -7.47 21.32
CA GLU A 179 7.04 -8.21 22.33
C GLU A 179 7.40 -9.63 21.86
N ASP A 180 6.42 -10.33 21.29
CA ASP A 180 6.56 -11.66 20.71
C ASP A 180 7.49 -11.65 19.48
N PHE A 181 7.38 -10.64 18.61
CA PHE A 181 8.28 -10.46 17.48
C PHE A 181 9.73 -10.21 17.91
N PHE A 182 9.94 -9.38 18.94
CA PHE A 182 11.28 -9.09 19.46
C PHE A 182 12.01 -10.34 20.00
N GLN A 183 11.26 -11.38 20.40
CA GLN A 183 11.81 -12.64 20.91
C GLN A 183 11.96 -13.72 19.83
N THR A 184 11.11 -13.70 18.81
CA THR A 184 10.94 -14.83 17.88
C THR A 184 11.28 -14.51 16.44
N GLU A 185 11.33 -13.22 16.08
CA GLU A 185 11.47 -12.72 14.71
C GLU A 185 10.40 -13.24 13.74
N ASP A 186 9.22 -13.64 14.25
CA ASP A 186 8.11 -14.12 13.40
C ASP A 186 7.45 -12.98 12.63
N SER A 187 7.97 -12.72 11.43
CA SER A 187 7.47 -11.67 10.53
C SER A 187 6.00 -11.80 10.18
N LYS A 188 5.46 -13.03 10.12
CA LYS A 188 4.07 -13.28 9.70
C LYS A 188 3.11 -12.80 10.78
N MET A 189 3.42 -13.09 12.03
CA MET A 189 2.59 -12.72 13.18
C MET A 189 2.49 -11.19 13.31
N VAL A 190 3.63 -10.49 13.38
CA VAL A 190 3.64 -9.02 13.54
C VAL A 190 3.07 -8.29 12.32
N THR A 191 3.32 -8.80 11.11
CA THR A 191 2.78 -8.18 9.89
C THR A 191 1.27 -8.31 9.82
N THR A 192 0.73 -9.46 10.19
CA THR A 192 -0.72 -9.67 10.23
C THR A 192 -1.38 -8.80 11.29
N ALA A 193 -0.75 -8.66 12.47
CA ALA A 193 -1.22 -7.74 13.50
C ALA A 193 -1.22 -6.28 13.01
N LEU A 194 -0.15 -5.82 12.37
CA LEU A 194 -0.07 -4.47 11.79
C LEU A 194 -1.16 -4.24 10.73
N LEU A 195 -1.44 -5.22 9.86
CA LEU A 195 -2.53 -5.15 8.88
C LEU A 195 -3.91 -5.04 9.53
N ILE A 196 -4.16 -5.82 10.60
CA ILE A 196 -5.42 -5.74 11.35
C ILE A 196 -5.55 -4.35 11.98
N ASN A 197 -4.51 -3.91 12.69
CA ASN A 197 -4.48 -2.62 13.36
C ASN A 197 -4.71 -1.45 12.40
N GLU A 198 -4.07 -1.48 11.23
CA GLU A 198 -4.29 -0.50 10.16
C GLU A 198 -5.76 -0.41 9.75
N GLN A 199 -6.40 -1.56 9.48
CA GLN A 199 -7.75 -1.59 8.94
C GLN A 199 -8.81 -1.17 9.95
N TYR A 200 -8.63 -1.50 11.23
CA TYR A 200 -9.48 -0.98 12.30
C TYR A 200 -9.30 0.52 12.51
N ARG A 201 -8.05 1.02 12.47
CA ARG A 201 -7.75 2.45 12.57
C ARG A 201 -8.38 3.25 11.43
N LEU A 202 -8.30 2.73 10.20
CA LEU A 202 -8.93 3.36 9.04
C LEU A 202 -10.47 3.34 9.09
N GLU A 203 -11.08 2.34 9.73
CA GLU A 203 -12.54 2.26 9.77
C GLU A 203 -13.13 3.45 10.51
N SER A 204 -12.65 3.72 11.72
CA SER A 204 -13.15 4.78 12.58
C SER A 204 -12.81 6.17 12.05
N THR A 205 -11.58 6.39 11.57
CA THR A 205 -11.13 7.73 11.13
C THR A 205 -11.66 8.16 9.76
N MET A 206 -11.89 7.22 8.82
CA MET A 206 -12.18 7.57 7.42
C MET A 206 -13.67 7.61 7.06
N ALA A 207 -14.60 7.38 8.01
CA ALA A 207 -16.04 7.33 7.74
C ALA A 207 -16.57 8.57 6.99
N ASN A 208 -16.25 9.77 7.49
CA ASN A 208 -16.69 11.03 6.87
C ASN A 208 -16.10 11.23 5.46
N TYR A 209 -14.84 10.84 5.27
CA TYR A 209 -14.18 10.92 3.97
C TYR A 209 -14.80 9.94 2.97
N ARG A 210 -15.13 8.70 3.41
CA ARG A 210 -15.84 7.72 2.58
C ARG A 210 -17.19 8.27 2.14
N GLN A 211 -17.98 8.86 3.05
CA GLN A 211 -19.26 9.47 2.72
C GLN A 211 -19.11 10.58 1.66
N ARG A 212 -18.14 11.48 1.83
CA ARG A 212 -17.87 12.56 0.86
C ARG A 212 -17.52 12.02 -0.53
N ILE A 213 -16.71 10.97 -0.60
CA ILE A 213 -16.33 10.32 -1.87
C ILE A 213 -17.52 9.61 -2.52
N THR A 214 -18.32 8.89 -1.74
CA THR A 214 -19.53 8.23 -2.25
C THR A 214 -20.49 9.25 -2.86
N SER A 215 -20.71 10.38 -2.19
CA SER A 215 -21.50 11.48 -2.75
C SER A 215 -20.89 12.05 -4.03
N ALA A 216 -19.56 12.19 -4.11
CA ALA A 216 -18.88 12.68 -5.30
C ALA A 216 -18.97 11.72 -6.50
N LEU A 217 -19.25 10.43 -6.27
CA LEU A 217 -19.36 9.39 -7.30
C LEU A 217 -20.78 9.12 -7.76
N ALA A 218 -21.81 9.68 -7.12
CA ALA A 218 -23.21 9.29 -7.34
C ALA A 218 -23.62 9.31 -8.83
N ASP A 219 -23.15 10.30 -9.59
CA ASP A 219 -23.46 10.49 -11.00
C ASP A 219 -22.28 10.13 -11.95
N SER A 220 -21.23 9.50 -11.42
CA SER A 220 -20.04 9.15 -12.23
C SER A 220 -20.28 7.89 -13.08
N PRO A 221 -19.71 7.80 -14.29
CA PRO A 221 -19.77 6.57 -15.08
C PRO A 221 -19.22 5.37 -14.29
N TYR A 222 -19.85 4.21 -14.42
CA TYR A 222 -19.46 2.99 -13.70
C TYR A 222 -17.96 2.67 -13.82
N ILE A 223 -17.34 2.90 -14.97
CA ILE A 223 -15.90 2.65 -15.13
C ILE A 223 -15.01 3.55 -14.24
N ILE A 224 -15.44 4.78 -13.97
CA ILE A 224 -14.75 5.73 -13.10
C ILE A 224 -14.90 5.30 -11.65
N GLU A 225 -16.10 4.89 -11.27
CA GLU A 225 -16.35 4.26 -9.97
C GLU A 225 -15.42 3.05 -9.81
N GLN A 226 -15.38 2.13 -10.79
CA GLN A 226 -14.52 0.95 -10.79
C GLN A 226 -13.02 1.28 -10.73
N PHE A 227 -12.57 2.37 -11.35
CA PHE A 227 -11.18 2.82 -11.26
C PHE A 227 -10.86 3.31 -9.85
N LEU A 228 -11.77 4.05 -9.23
CA LEU A 228 -11.50 4.73 -7.97
C LEU A 228 -11.73 3.81 -6.76
N SER A 229 -12.85 3.08 -6.71
CA SER A 229 -13.28 2.23 -5.60
C SER A 229 -12.67 0.83 -5.57
N ARG A 230 -12.23 0.33 -6.73
CA ARG A 230 -11.68 -1.03 -6.86
C ARG A 230 -10.26 -1.04 -7.46
N PRO A 231 -9.26 -0.59 -6.67
CA PRO A 231 -7.90 -0.46 -7.12
C PRO A 231 -7.30 -1.72 -7.69
N PHE A 232 -6.43 -1.60 -8.69
CA PHE A 232 -5.33 -2.54 -8.80
C PHE A 232 -4.20 -2.08 -7.86
N ILE A 233 -3.74 -2.97 -6.98
CA ILE A 233 -2.42 -2.83 -6.36
C ILE A 233 -1.46 -3.63 -7.23
N LEU A 234 -0.58 -2.91 -7.91
CA LEU A 234 0.36 -3.45 -8.89
C LEU A 234 1.77 -3.45 -8.31
N VAL A 235 2.45 -4.56 -8.56
CA VAL A 235 3.80 -4.86 -8.11
C VAL A 235 4.61 -5.22 -9.33
N PRO A 236 5.61 -4.41 -9.70
CA PRO A 236 6.38 -4.69 -10.90
C PRO A 236 7.22 -5.94 -10.73
N PHE A 237 7.13 -6.84 -11.70
CA PHE A 237 8.01 -8.00 -11.79
C PHE A 237 9.16 -7.65 -12.73
N ALA A 238 10.33 -7.39 -12.16
CA ALA A 238 11.49 -6.85 -12.85
C ALA A 238 12.66 -7.84 -12.83
N THR A 239 13.10 -8.26 -14.02
CA THR A 239 14.32 -9.06 -14.23
C THR A 239 15.43 -8.19 -14.79
N LYS A 240 15.90 -7.21 -13.98
CA LYS A 240 17.03 -6.29 -14.30
C LYS A 240 16.81 -5.38 -15.52
N LYS A 241 15.56 -5.14 -15.93
CA LYS A 241 15.13 -4.19 -16.97
C LYS A 241 13.86 -3.48 -16.51
N VAL A 242 13.44 -2.43 -17.23
CA VAL A 242 12.12 -1.79 -17.00
C VAL A 242 11.04 -2.87 -17.04
N PRO A 243 10.26 -3.04 -15.96
CA PRO A 243 9.28 -4.10 -15.87
C PRO A 243 8.19 -3.89 -16.93
N ARG A 244 7.90 -4.97 -17.66
CA ARG A 244 6.73 -5.05 -18.56
C ARG A 244 5.63 -5.92 -17.99
N THR A 245 5.95 -6.67 -16.93
CA THR A 245 5.02 -7.53 -16.24
C THR A 245 4.73 -6.93 -14.88
N VAL A 246 3.45 -6.89 -14.53
CA VAL A 246 3.00 -6.52 -13.19
C VAL A 246 2.23 -7.70 -12.60
N VAL A 247 2.56 -8.01 -11.36
CA VAL A 247 1.76 -8.90 -10.52
C VAL A 247 0.94 -8.06 -9.54
N GLY A 248 -0.03 -8.66 -8.89
CA GLY A 248 -0.87 -7.96 -7.92
C GLY A 248 -2.29 -8.50 -7.91
N MET A 249 -3.17 -7.71 -7.32
CA MET A 249 -4.58 -8.04 -7.23
C MET A 249 -5.45 -6.79 -7.29
N ARG A 250 -6.72 -7.00 -7.61
CA ARG A 250 -7.72 -5.97 -7.49
C ARG A 250 -8.24 -5.95 -6.06
N MET A 251 -8.19 -4.78 -5.44
CA MET A 251 -8.74 -4.50 -4.12
C MET A 251 -10.16 -3.94 -4.26
N ASN A 252 -10.90 -3.95 -3.17
CA ASN A 252 -12.18 -3.29 -3.01
C ASN A 252 -12.15 -2.53 -1.67
N GLU A 253 -12.07 -1.21 -1.74
CA GLU A 253 -11.87 -0.35 -0.56
C GLU A 253 -13.16 -0.11 0.23
N TRP A 254 -14.31 -0.36 -0.39
CA TRP A 254 -15.65 -0.10 0.15
C TRP A 254 -16.28 -1.31 0.86
N THR A 255 -15.52 -2.37 1.05
CA THR A 255 -15.98 -3.56 1.76
C THR A 255 -15.84 -3.38 3.26
N GLU A 256 -16.41 -4.30 4.02
CA GLU A 256 -16.26 -4.35 5.47
C GLU A 256 -14.80 -4.59 5.87
N VAL A 257 -14.46 -4.22 7.13
CA VAL A 257 -13.11 -4.34 7.71
C VAL A 257 -12.52 -5.74 7.50
N ALA A 258 -13.31 -6.79 7.75
CA ALA A 258 -12.87 -8.17 7.64
C ALA A 258 -12.40 -8.53 6.21
N GLU A 259 -13.14 -8.08 5.20
CA GLU A 259 -12.79 -8.32 3.79
C GLU A 259 -11.55 -7.52 3.40
N ARG A 260 -11.40 -6.27 3.86
CA ARG A 260 -10.19 -5.48 3.61
C ARG A 260 -8.95 -6.09 4.28
N ILE A 261 -9.08 -6.61 5.51
CA ILE A 261 -8.01 -7.35 6.19
C ILE A 261 -7.64 -8.59 5.37
N GLN A 262 -8.62 -9.37 4.90
CA GLN A 262 -8.34 -10.56 4.09
C GLN A 262 -7.62 -10.22 2.78
N GLN A 263 -8.05 -9.17 2.07
CA GLN A 263 -7.39 -8.73 0.85
C GLN A 263 -5.93 -8.32 1.09
N ASN A 264 -5.66 -7.58 2.16
CA ASN A 264 -4.29 -7.19 2.53
C ASN A 264 -3.42 -8.37 2.93
N ARG A 265 -4.00 -9.38 3.61
CA ARG A 265 -3.30 -10.64 3.94
C ARG A 265 -2.98 -11.45 2.70
N THR A 266 -3.90 -11.51 1.73
CA THR A 266 -3.64 -12.14 0.42
C THR A 266 -2.55 -11.41 -0.35
N LEU A 267 -2.52 -10.07 -0.32
CA LEU A 267 -1.43 -9.27 -0.91
C LEU A 267 -0.10 -9.52 -0.19
N TYR A 268 -0.08 -9.55 1.14
CA TYR A 268 1.11 -9.90 1.92
C TYR A 268 1.67 -11.26 1.49
N ALA A 269 0.78 -12.25 1.39
CA ALA A 269 1.15 -13.58 0.97
C ALA A 269 1.69 -13.58 -0.46
N LEU A 270 1.07 -12.86 -1.40
CA LEU A 270 1.54 -12.76 -2.79
C LEU A 270 3.00 -12.27 -2.90
N ILE A 271 3.42 -11.39 -2.00
CA ILE A 271 4.75 -10.78 -2.00
C ILE A 271 5.76 -11.63 -1.24
N PHE A 272 5.41 -12.08 -0.03
CA PHE A 272 6.34 -12.75 0.88
C PHE A 272 6.25 -14.28 0.86
N GLY A 273 5.15 -14.84 0.37
CA GLY A 273 4.98 -16.27 0.12
C GLY A 273 5.69 -16.75 -1.14
N LEU A 274 6.21 -15.84 -1.99
CA LEU A 274 6.96 -16.16 -3.20
C LEU A 274 8.30 -15.39 -3.20
N PRO A 275 9.43 -16.03 -2.82
CA PRO A 275 10.73 -15.36 -2.69
C PRO A 275 11.13 -14.55 -3.93
N ARG A 276 10.86 -15.09 -5.13
CA ARG A 276 11.16 -14.42 -6.41
C ARG A 276 10.40 -13.11 -6.58
N HIS A 277 9.16 -13.01 -6.08
CA HIS A 277 8.39 -11.77 -6.15
C HIS A 277 8.98 -10.71 -5.22
N ARG A 278 9.29 -11.09 -3.98
CA ARG A 278 9.97 -10.23 -3.02
C ARG A 278 11.28 -9.68 -3.59
N GLU A 279 12.17 -10.57 -4.05
CA GLU A 279 13.49 -10.19 -4.58
C GLU A 279 13.38 -9.24 -5.79
N SER A 280 12.49 -9.57 -6.72
CA SER A 280 12.20 -8.73 -7.88
C SER A 280 11.75 -7.33 -7.46
N TYR A 281 10.82 -7.24 -6.51
CA TYR A 281 10.30 -5.96 -6.07
C TYR A 281 11.32 -5.17 -5.26
N GLU A 282 12.11 -5.81 -4.40
CA GLU A 282 13.19 -5.13 -3.67
C GLU A 282 14.21 -4.49 -4.62
N TRP A 283 14.58 -5.20 -5.70
CA TRP A 283 15.44 -4.63 -6.74
C TRP A 283 14.79 -3.41 -7.40
N PHE A 284 13.50 -3.50 -7.75
CA PHE A 284 12.74 -2.40 -8.33
C PHE A 284 12.67 -1.20 -7.39
N ALA A 285 12.32 -1.40 -6.12
CA ALA A 285 12.19 -0.34 -5.12
C ALA A 285 13.51 0.41 -4.90
N LYS A 286 14.65 -0.30 -4.90
CA LYS A 286 15.99 0.30 -4.79
C LYS A 286 16.41 1.05 -6.06
N SER A 287 15.95 0.60 -7.23
CA SER A 287 16.36 1.16 -8.54
C SER A 287 15.53 2.39 -8.95
N PHE A 288 14.27 2.46 -8.52
CA PHE A 288 13.33 3.50 -8.97
C PHE A 288 12.77 4.26 -7.77
N LYS A 289 13.11 5.55 -7.65
CA LYS A 289 12.58 6.41 -6.59
C LYS A 289 11.09 6.74 -6.82
N PRO A 290 10.25 6.79 -5.78
CA PRO A 290 8.84 7.17 -5.91
C PRO A 290 8.70 8.69 -6.16
N SER A 291 8.29 9.06 -7.36
CA SER A 291 7.86 10.42 -7.73
C SER A 291 6.36 10.63 -7.51
N GLY A 292 5.62 9.53 -7.37
CA GLY A 292 4.17 9.53 -7.37
C GLY A 292 3.60 9.54 -8.80
N SER A 293 4.41 9.49 -9.86
CA SER A 293 3.92 9.27 -11.22
C SER A 293 3.84 7.77 -11.53
N ARG A 294 2.93 7.37 -12.41
CA ARG A 294 2.95 6.01 -13.00
C ARG A 294 4.18 5.72 -13.84
N GLU A 295 4.87 6.75 -14.32
CA GLU A 295 6.13 6.61 -15.05
C GLU A 295 7.15 5.79 -14.25
N ASP A 296 7.13 5.92 -12.92
CA ASP A 296 7.97 5.17 -11.99
C ASP A 296 7.92 3.65 -12.21
N MET A 297 6.76 3.13 -12.62
CA MET A 297 6.49 1.71 -12.80
C MET A 297 6.39 1.33 -14.28
N TRP A 298 5.80 2.19 -15.12
CA TRP A 298 5.32 1.82 -16.44
C TRP A 298 5.62 2.91 -17.49
N SER A 299 6.89 3.34 -17.54
CA SER A 299 7.39 4.45 -18.39
C SER A 299 7.20 4.28 -19.90
N HIS A 300 6.86 3.08 -20.38
CA HIS A 300 6.53 2.87 -21.79
C HIS A 300 5.08 3.21 -22.15
N LEU A 301 4.20 3.40 -21.17
CA LEU A 301 2.83 3.89 -21.36
C LEU A 301 2.66 5.32 -20.81
N PHE A 302 3.30 5.61 -19.67
CA PHE A 302 3.12 6.86 -18.93
C PHE A 302 4.38 7.73 -18.94
N SER A 303 4.19 9.05 -18.97
CA SER A 303 5.24 10.05 -18.80
C SER A 303 4.77 11.19 -17.90
N SER A 304 5.66 11.70 -17.04
CA SER A 304 5.46 12.93 -16.29
C SER A 304 5.69 14.20 -17.11
N ASP A 305 6.37 14.09 -18.26
CA ASP A 305 6.48 15.17 -19.24
C ASP A 305 5.33 15.10 -20.25
N LYS A 306 4.43 16.09 -20.23
CA LYS A 306 3.33 16.24 -21.21
C LYS A 306 3.83 16.31 -22.65
N ARG A 307 5.05 16.81 -22.90
CA ARG A 307 5.62 16.97 -24.25
C ARG A 307 6.11 15.63 -24.82
N ALA A 308 6.44 14.68 -23.95
CA ALA A 308 6.88 13.34 -24.35
C ALA A 308 5.71 12.40 -24.68
N VAL A 309 4.48 12.79 -24.34
CA VAL A 309 3.26 12.02 -24.57
C VAL A 309 2.79 12.17 -26.01
N LEU A 310 2.57 11.04 -26.71
CA LEU A 310 1.96 11.06 -28.04
C LEU A 310 0.50 11.54 -27.99
N GLN A 311 0.12 12.46 -28.89
CA GLN A 311 -1.24 13.00 -28.96
C GLN A 311 -2.27 11.99 -29.46
N GLN A 312 -1.83 10.92 -30.14
CA GLN A 312 -2.64 9.78 -30.57
C GLN A 312 -1.88 8.49 -30.23
N GLY A 313 -2.53 7.56 -29.54
CA GLY A 313 -1.90 6.29 -29.16
C GLY A 313 -2.86 5.33 -28.47
N HIS A 314 -2.76 4.05 -28.82
CA HIS A 314 -3.39 2.93 -28.13
C HIS A 314 -2.26 1.96 -27.75
N ARG A 315 -2.37 1.16 -26.68
CA ARG A 315 -1.23 0.30 -26.24
C ARG A 315 -0.74 -0.64 -27.34
N SER A 316 -1.64 -1.08 -28.22
CA SER A 316 -1.33 -1.95 -29.37
C SER A 316 -0.71 -1.21 -30.57
N LEU A 317 -0.82 0.12 -30.62
CA LEU A 317 -0.39 0.95 -31.74
C LEU A 317 0.92 1.71 -31.48
N VAL A 318 1.34 1.85 -30.22
CA VAL A 318 2.54 2.63 -29.86
C VAL A 318 3.71 1.73 -29.51
N LYS A 319 4.67 1.58 -30.43
CA LYS A 319 5.96 0.92 -30.14
C LYS A 319 6.84 1.81 -29.27
N GLY A 320 6.75 1.61 -27.95
CA GLY A 320 7.81 2.02 -27.01
C GLY A 320 7.93 3.51 -26.70
N LYS A 321 6.87 4.29 -26.93
CA LYS A 321 6.78 5.70 -26.47
C LYS A 321 5.54 5.88 -25.57
N PRO A 322 5.63 6.69 -24.50
CA PRO A 322 4.48 6.95 -23.64
C PRO A 322 3.43 7.76 -24.41
N PHE A 323 2.15 7.48 -24.14
CA PHE A 323 1.01 8.20 -24.72
C PHE A 323 0.00 8.66 -23.66
N LEU A 324 0.29 8.43 -22.38
CA LEU A 324 -0.51 8.88 -21.25
C LEU A 324 0.31 9.80 -20.36
N HIS A 325 -0.22 10.97 -20.04
CA HIS A 325 0.38 11.85 -19.06
C HIS A 325 -0.01 11.40 -17.64
N SER A 326 1.00 11.19 -16.79
CA SER A 326 0.85 10.96 -15.36
C SER A 326 1.84 11.87 -14.63
N PRO A 327 1.41 13.01 -14.06
CA PRO A 327 2.31 13.95 -13.44
C PRO A 327 3.00 13.36 -12.19
N THR A 328 4.09 13.97 -11.75
CA THR A 328 4.62 13.74 -10.39
C THR A 328 3.70 14.36 -9.34
N LEU A 329 3.84 13.94 -8.07
CA LEU A 329 3.00 14.45 -6.98
C LEU A 329 3.06 15.99 -6.86
N SER A 330 4.27 16.56 -6.97
CA SER A 330 4.50 18.00 -6.90
C SER A 330 3.91 18.74 -8.11
N GLN A 331 3.94 18.16 -9.30
CA GLN A 331 3.32 18.77 -10.50
C GLN A 331 1.79 18.75 -10.41
N ALA A 332 1.21 17.69 -9.83
CA ALA A 332 -0.24 17.52 -9.73
C ALA A 332 -0.89 18.39 -8.65
N TRP A 333 -0.25 18.49 -7.49
CA TRP A 333 -0.88 19.04 -6.27
C TRP A 333 -0.04 20.11 -5.56
N GLY A 334 1.15 20.43 -6.06
CA GLY A 334 2.08 21.36 -5.41
C GLY A 334 2.58 20.86 -4.05
N GLU A 335 2.95 21.81 -3.17
CA GLU A 335 3.41 21.57 -1.79
C GLU A 335 2.23 21.44 -0.80
N ARG A 336 1.03 21.06 -1.26
CA ARG A 336 -0.16 21.01 -0.39
C ARG A 336 0.05 20.02 0.77
N LYS A 337 0.13 20.57 1.99
CA LYS A 337 0.08 19.80 3.24
C LYS A 337 -1.27 19.99 3.91
N LYS A 338 -1.90 18.86 4.28
CA LYS A 338 -2.58 18.64 5.57
C LYS A 338 -3.47 17.42 5.43
N ALA A 339 -2.94 16.26 5.78
CA ALA A 339 -3.77 15.31 6.47
C ALA A 339 -3.98 15.82 7.90
N VAL A 340 -5.21 15.72 8.40
CA VAL A 340 -5.55 16.06 9.77
C VAL A 340 -5.01 14.96 10.69
N ARG A 341 -4.41 15.35 11.81
CA ARG A 341 -3.96 14.40 12.81
C ARG A 341 -5.19 13.76 13.46
N ASP A 342 -5.22 12.44 13.43
CA ASP A 342 -6.21 11.67 14.16
C ASP A 342 -5.86 11.61 15.66
N THR A 343 -6.88 11.73 16.51
CA THR A 343 -6.78 11.76 17.97
C THR A 343 -7.62 10.67 18.64
N GLU A 344 -8.03 9.65 17.88
CA GLU A 344 -8.93 8.62 18.41
C GLU A 344 -8.33 7.75 19.52
N SER A 345 -9.26 7.20 20.31
CA SER A 345 -9.02 6.27 21.41
C SER A 345 -8.60 4.89 20.91
N ASP A 346 -8.15 4.05 21.85
CA ASP A 346 -7.85 2.65 21.60
C ASP A 346 -9.07 1.90 21.01
N TRP A 347 -8.90 1.34 19.80
CA TRP A 347 -9.97 0.71 19.04
C TRP A 347 -10.21 -0.77 19.42
N TYR A 348 -9.29 -1.39 20.16
CA TYR A 348 -9.19 -2.85 20.30
C TYR A 348 -10.53 -3.54 20.64
N LYS A 349 -10.86 -4.57 19.85
CA LYS A 349 -11.98 -5.50 20.08
C LYS A 349 -11.53 -6.95 19.89
N LYS A 350 -12.16 -7.90 20.60
CA LYS A 350 -11.74 -9.32 20.60
C LYS A 350 -11.85 -9.99 19.23
N GLU A 351 -12.74 -9.49 18.38
CA GLU A 351 -12.95 -9.96 17.00
C GLU A 351 -11.70 -9.80 16.13
N ALA A 352 -10.78 -8.90 16.49
CA ALA A 352 -9.51 -8.73 15.79
C ALA A 352 -8.71 -10.04 15.69
N PHE A 353 -8.84 -10.94 16.66
CA PHE A 353 -8.15 -12.22 16.68
C PHE A 353 -8.72 -13.26 15.70
N LEU A 354 -9.93 -13.05 15.16
CA LEU A 354 -10.53 -13.94 14.14
C LEU A 354 -9.76 -13.92 12.82
N HIS A 355 -8.88 -12.93 12.62
CA HIS A 355 -8.12 -12.75 11.40
C HIS A 355 -6.77 -13.49 11.37
N PHE A 356 -6.43 -14.28 12.39
CA PHE A 356 -5.21 -15.12 12.42
C PHE A 356 -5.46 -16.55 11.90
N GLY A 357 -6.16 -16.67 10.76
CA GLY A 357 -6.41 -17.94 10.07
C GLY A 357 -5.38 -18.26 8.98
N GLU A 358 -5.55 -19.35 8.23
CA GLU A 358 -4.72 -19.61 7.05
C GLU A 358 -4.99 -18.59 5.92
N VAL A 359 -3.97 -18.26 5.13
CA VAL A 359 -4.10 -17.44 3.91
C VAL A 359 -3.71 -18.25 2.69
N THR A 360 -4.64 -18.32 1.74
CA THR A 360 -4.39 -18.91 0.43
C THR A 360 -3.90 -17.85 -0.57
N PRO A 361 -3.01 -18.22 -1.50
CA PRO A 361 -2.63 -17.34 -2.60
C PRO A 361 -3.84 -17.11 -3.51
N PRO A 362 -3.90 -15.98 -4.23
CA PRO A 362 -4.88 -15.81 -5.29
C PRO A 362 -4.61 -16.80 -6.44
N ASP A 363 -5.67 -17.32 -7.06
CA ASP A 363 -5.57 -18.25 -8.20
C ASP A 363 -4.84 -17.65 -9.41
N THR A 364 -4.92 -16.33 -9.56
CA THR A 364 -4.17 -15.58 -10.57
C THR A 364 -3.68 -14.27 -9.98
N PHE A 365 -2.44 -13.90 -10.28
CA PHE A 365 -1.83 -12.67 -9.79
C PHE A 365 -1.10 -11.88 -10.86
N VAL A 366 -0.87 -12.42 -12.05
CA VAL A 366 -0.35 -11.64 -13.18
C VAL A 366 -1.47 -10.76 -13.71
N GLN A 367 -1.31 -9.44 -13.56
CA GLN A 367 -2.34 -8.46 -13.90
C GLN A 367 -2.05 -7.70 -15.21
N THR A 368 -0.92 -7.95 -15.87
CA THR A 368 -0.43 -7.15 -17.00
C THR A 368 -1.50 -6.90 -18.07
N GLU A 369 -2.10 -7.95 -18.63
CA GLU A 369 -3.08 -7.80 -19.72
C GLU A 369 -4.44 -7.28 -19.23
N LYS A 370 -4.87 -7.71 -18.04
CA LYS A 370 -6.12 -7.23 -17.42
C LYS A 370 -6.05 -5.73 -17.19
N PHE A 371 -4.96 -5.27 -16.59
CA PHE A 371 -4.73 -3.87 -16.30
C PHE A 371 -4.53 -3.05 -17.59
N ALA A 372 -3.73 -3.53 -18.53
CA ALA A 372 -3.52 -2.81 -19.78
C ALA A 372 -4.82 -2.68 -20.61
N THR A 373 -5.70 -3.67 -20.58
CA THR A 373 -7.04 -3.60 -21.20
C THR A 373 -7.92 -2.56 -20.51
N PHE A 374 -7.86 -2.50 -19.18
CA PHE A 374 -8.57 -1.50 -18.41
C PHE A 374 -8.09 -0.07 -18.73
N ILE A 375 -6.79 0.13 -18.91
CA ILE A 375 -6.21 1.42 -19.32
C ILE A 375 -6.64 1.81 -20.74
N ASP A 376 -6.63 0.89 -21.70
CA ASP A 376 -7.14 1.15 -23.06
C ASP A 376 -8.60 1.58 -23.04
N LEU A 377 -9.43 0.90 -22.26
CA LEU A 377 -10.85 1.22 -22.16
C LEU A 377 -11.06 2.62 -21.59
N LEU A 378 -10.36 2.98 -20.50
CA LEU A 378 -10.40 4.32 -19.94
C LEU A 378 -9.91 5.39 -20.92
N PHE A 379 -8.85 5.10 -21.67
CA PHE A 379 -8.35 6.00 -22.69
C PHE A 379 -9.39 6.24 -23.79
N LEU A 380 -10.03 5.18 -24.30
CA LEU A 380 -11.08 5.28 -25.32
C LEU A 380 -12.26 6.12 -24.84
N ILE A 381 -12.75 5.86 -23.63
CA ILE A 381 -13.87 6.62 -23.07
C ILE A 381 -13.46 8.08 -22.83
N SER A 382 -12.21 8.34 -22.40
CA SER A 382 -11.72 9.71 -22.16
C SER A 382 -11.74 10.58 -23.42
N ARG A 383 -11.62 9.95 -24.59
CA ARG A 383 -11.72 10.64 -25.89
C ARG A 383 -13.16 10.92 -26.28
N ILE A 384 -14.08 10.00 -26.00
CA ILE A 384 -15.50 10.19 -26.30
C ILE A 384 -16.10 11.32 -25.43
N GLY A 385 -15.70 11.43 -24.16
CA GLY A 385 -16.20 12.47 -23.26
C GLY A 385 -15.53 13.85 -23.41
N SER A 386 -14.61 14.02 -24.36
CA SER A 386 -13.95 15.31 -24.65
C SER A 386 -14.50 16.01 -25.90
N ASP A 387 -15.38 15.33 -26.64
CA ASP A 387 -16.18 15.84 -27.76
C ASP A 387 -17.59 16.17 -27.26
#